data_AF-A0A7J9SNX4-F1
#
_entry.id   AF-A0A7J9SNX4-F1
#
_cell.length_a   1.000
_cell.length_b   1.000
_cell.length_c   1.000
_cell.angle_alpha   90.00
_cell.angle_beta   90.00
_cell.angle_gamma   90.00
#
_symmetry.space_group_name_H-M   'P 1'
#
loop_
_entity.id
_entity.type
_entity.pdbx_description
1 polymer ?
#
loop_
_entity_poly.entity_id
_entity_poly.type
_entity_poly.pdbx_seq_one_letter_code
_entity_poly.pdbx_strand_id
1 'polypeptide(L)'
;MSTDTDGGDTDRMEKIDVRVPAAILEEIDEEYARRGYASRSAAIRDALRDWLNPPATLSEETLADLETSRKQAERGETVSAEEARERLGLDD
;
A
#
# COMPACT_ATOMS: atom_id res chain seq x y z
N MET A 1 25.31 21.40 16.23
CA MET A 1 25.00 21.67 14.82
C MET A 1 23.54 21.33 14.62
N SER A 2 22.68 22.34 14.51
CA SER A 2 21.28 22.17 14.09
C SER A 2 21.23 22.57 12.62
N THR A 3 20.83 21.66 11.76
CA THR A 3 20.45 21.99 10.39
C THR A 3 19.02 22.51 10.42
N ASP A 4 18.88 23.84 10.48
CA ASP A 4 17.65 24.52 10.10
C ASP A 4 17.49 24.37 8.58
N THR A 5 16.49 23.61 8.16
CA THR A 5 16.09 23.55 6.74
C THR A 5 14.96 24.55 6.55
N ASP A 6 15.33 25.72 6.03
CA ASP A 6 14.42 26.75 5.52
C ASP A 6 13.84 26.24 4.18
N GLY A 7 12.75 25.47 4.27
CA GLY A 7 11.97 24.96 3.14
C GLY A 7 10.65 25.72 3.07
N GLY A 8 10.35 26.30 1.90
CA GLY A 8 9.20 27.17 1.67
C GLY A 8 7.85 26.64 2.17
N ASP A 9 6.91 27.56 2.31
CA ASP A 9 5.62 27.53 3.03
C ASP A 9 4.69 26.30 2.83
N THR A 10 5.05 25.34 1.98
CA THR A 10 4.36 24.07 1.74
C THR A 10 4.95 22.89 2.55
N ASP A 11 6.09 23.05 3.22
CA ASP A 11 6.81 21.99 3.96
C ASP A 11 6.79 22.18 5.50
N ARG A 12 5.89 23.03 6.00
CA ARG A 12 5.74 23.25 7.45
C ARG A 12 5.12 22.02 8.10
N MET A 13 5.96 21.19 8.70
CA MET A 13 5.54 20.03 9.49
C MET A 13 5.02 20.51 10.85
N GLU A 14 3.76 20.23 11.14
CA GLU A 14 3.20 20.47 12.48
C GLU A 14 3.41 19.26 13.40
N LYS A 15 3.71 19.53 14.67
CA LYS A 15 3.87 18.49 15.69
C LYS A 15 2.48 18.07 16.18
N ILE A 16 2.21 16.76 16.09
CA ILE A 16 1.02 16.15 16.69
C ILE A 16 1.44 15.35 17.93
N ASP A 17 0.66 15.45 19.00
CA ASP A 17 0.84 14.65 20.22
C ASP A 17 -0.34 13.67 20.35
N VAL A 18 -0.06 12.38 20.16
CA VAL A 18 -1.06 11.30 20.10
C VAL A 18 -0.76 10.24 21.16
N ARG A 19 -1.79 9.73 21.83
CA ARG A 19 -1.65 8.56 22.72
C ARG A 19 -1.84 7.28 21.92
N VAL A 20 -0.85 6.40 21.98
CA VAL A 20 -0.87 5.07 21.37
C VAL A 20 -0.61 4.00 22.44
N PRO A 21 -1.16 2.77 22.30
CA PRO A 21 -0.77 1.63 23.13
C PRO A 21 0.74 1.39 23.06
N ALA A 22 1.36 1.05 24.20
CA ALA A 22 2.80 0.84 24.28
C ALA A 22 3.29 -0.26 23.33
N ALA A 23 2.54 -1.37 23.21
CA ALA A 23 2.87 -2.46 22.29
C ALA A 23 2.96 -2.00 20.83
N ILE A 24 2.07 -1.10 20.38
CA ILE A 24 2.11 -0.56 19.03
C ILE A 24 3.34 0.32 18.82
N LEU A 25 3.73 1.10 19.84
CA LEU A 25 4.92 1.93 19.75
C LEU A 25 6.20 1.08 19.63
N GLU A 26 6.29 -0.01 20.39
CA GLU A 26 7.40 -0.97 20.32
C GLU A 26 7.49 -1.62 18.94
N GLU A 27 6.37 -2.10 18.39
CA GLU A 27 6.33 -2.67 17.03
C GLU A 27 6.75 -1.66 15.97
N ILE A 28 6.30 -0.40 16.06
CA ILE A 28 6.72 0.66 15.14
C ILE A 28 8.23 0.88 15.24
N ASP A 29 8.78 0.95 16.46
CA ASP A 29 10.21 1.15 16.71
C ASP A 29 11.08 0.04 16.13
N GLU A 30 10.60 -1.21 16.11
CA GLU A 30 11.27 -2.33 15.44
C GLU A 30 11.12 -2.29 13.91
N GLU A 31 9.96 -1.90 13.41
CA GLU A 31 9.60 -2.02 11.99
C GLU A 31 10.09 -0.85 11.14
N TYR A 32 10.11 0.39 11.65
CA TYR A 32 10.36 1.56 10.79
C TYR A 32 11.74 1.48 10.10
N ALA A 33 12.76 1.06 10.84
CA ALA A 33 14.11 0.89 10.31
C ALA A 33 14.19 -0.29 9.33
N ARG A 34 13.50 -1.41 9.62
CA ARG A 34 13.40 -2.56 8.71
C ARG A 34 12.77 -2.18 7.37
N ARG A 35 11.81 -1.25 7.39
CA ARG A 35 11.12 -0.73 6.20
C ARG A 35 11.87 0.43 5.51
N GLY A 36 13.05 0.80 6.01
CA GLY A 36 13.91 1.82 5.39
C GLY A 36 13.55 3.26 5.73
N TYR A 37 12.70 3.51 6.72
CA TYR A 37 12.39 4.86 7.16
C TYR A 37 13.54 5.47 7.97
N ALA A 38 13.86 6.73 7.70
CA ALA A 38 14.88 7.48 8.43
C ALA A 38 14.47 7.83 9.87
N SER A 39 13.17 7.83 10.18
CA SER A 39 12.65 8.09 11.52
C SER A 39 11.25 7.51 11.71
N ARG A 40 10.84 7.32 12.98
CA ARG A 40 9.44 7.04 13.34
C ARG A 40 8.45 8.03 12.73
N SER A 41 8.76 9.32 12.78
CA SER A 41 7.89 10.36 12.24
C SER A 41 7.68 10.22 10.73
N ALA A 42 8.66 9.70 10.00
CA ALA A 42 8.52 9.40 8.58
C ALA A 42 7.54 8.24 8.34
N ALA A 43 7.67 7.16 9.10
CA ALA A 43 6.75 6.01 9.02
C ALA A 43 5.30 6.39 9.41
N ILE A 44 5.13 7.18 10.48
CA ILE A 44 3.81 7.65 10.91
C ILE A 44 3.19 8.57 9.87
N ARG A 45 3.97 9.47 9.26
CA ARG A 45 3.47 10.36 8.19
C ARG A 45 3.03 9.57 6.96
N ASP A 46 3.75 8.51 6.62
CA ASP A 46 3.37 7.65 5.51
C ASP A 46 2.05 6.93 5.79
N ALA A 47 1.89 6.36 6.99
CA ALA A 47 0.62 5.78 7.42
C ALA A 47 -0.54 6.79 7.41
N LEU A 48 -0.30 8.05 7.79
CA LEU A 48 -1.30 9.12 7.69
C LEU A 48 -1.62 9.46 6.23
N ARG A 49 -0.64 9.40 5.32
CA ARG A 49 -0.87 9.62 3.88
C ARG A 49 -1.70 8.50 3.27
N ASP A 50 -1.43 7.26 3.65
CA ASP A 50 -2.22 6.09 3.27
C ASP A 50 -3.65 6.18 3.82
N TRP A 51 -3.82 6.69 5.04
CA TRP A 51 -5.16 6.92 5.60
C TRP A 51 -5.97 7.96 4.80
N LEU A 52 -5.31 9.02 4.31
CA LEU A 52 -5.96 10.04 3.47
C LEU A 52 -6.19 9.58 2.03
N ASN A 53 -5.33 8.69 1.53
CA ASN A 53 -5.40 8.14 0.18
C ASN A 53 -5.32 6.61 0.27
N PRO A 54 -6.40 5.96 0.75
CA PRO A 54 -6.39 4.52 0.95
C PRO A 54 -6.02 3.85 -0.37
N PRO A 55 -5.07 2.89 -0.35
CA PRO A 55 -4.73 2.16 -1.56
C PRO A 55 -6.00 1.54 -2.11
N ALA A 56 -6.15 1.56 -3.44
CA ALA A 56 -7.29 0.93 -4.08
C ALA A 56 -7.31 -0.55 -3.70
N THR A 57 -8.25 -0.93 -2.83
CA THR A 57 -8.46 -2.32 -2.46
C THR A 57 -9.32 -2.98 -3.51
N LEU A 58 -8.98 -4.20 -3.90
CA LEU A 58 -9.86 -5.03 -4.71
C LEU A 58 -11.17 -5.26 -3.95
N SER A 59 -12.30 -5.26 -4.65
CA SER A 59 -13.57 -5.66 -4.05
C SER A 59 -13.53 -7.13 -3.63
N GLU A 60 -14.38 -7.53 -2.69
CA GLU A 60 -14.52 -8.95 -2.32
C GLU A 60 -14.83 -9.83 -3.53
N GLU A 61 -15.62 -9.30 -4.48
CA GLU A 61 -15.92 -9.94 -5.77
C GLU A 61 -14.64 -10.17 -6.59
N THR A 62 -13.81 -9.14 -6.79
CA THR A 62 -12.57 -9.29 -7.56
C THR A 62 -11.59 -10.25 -6.87
N LEU A 63 -11.54 -10.28 -5.55
CA LEU A 63 -10.73 -11.26 -4.82
C LEU A 63 -11.24 -12.69 -5.02
N ALA A 64 -12.56 -12.90 -5.00
CA ALA A 64 -13.17 -14.20 -5.28
C ALA A 64 -12.93 -14.67 -6.72
N ASP A 65 -12.96 -13.74 -7.69
CA ASP A 65 -12.63 -14.02 -9.08
C ASP A 65 -11.17 -14.45 -9.24
N LEU A 66 -10.24 -13.78 -8.57
CA LEU A 66 -8.82 -14.16 -8.57
C LEU A 66 -8.60 -15.54 -7.93
N GLU A 67 -9.31 -15.86 -6.85
CA GLU A 67 -9.25 -17.21 -6.24
C GLU A 67 -9.79 -18.28 -7.21
N THR A 68 -10.91 -17.98 -7.88
CA THR A 68 -11.51 -18.87 -8.89
C THR A 68 -10.55 -19.08 -10.06
N SER A 69 -9.95 -18.01 -10.57
CA SER A 69 -8.96 -18.06 -11.64
C SER A 69 -7.75 -18.92 -11.26
N ARG A 70 -7.27 -18.82 -10.01
CA ARG A 70 -6.17 -19.66 -9.51
C ARG A 70 -6.53 -21.15 -9.57
N LYS A 71 -7.74 -21.53 -9.15
CA LYS A 71 -8.22 -22.92 -9.21
C LYS A 71 -8.36 -23.41 -10.66
N GLN A 72 -8.81 -22.54 -11.57
CA GLN A 72 -8.89 -22.86 -13.00
C GLN A 72 -7.50 -23.12 -13.59
N ALA A 73 -6.50 -22.31 -13.23
CA ALA A 73 -5.11 -22.51 -13.65
C ALA A 73 -4.56 -23.86 -13.18
N GLU A 74 -4.81 -24.24 -11.93
CA GLU A 74 -4.42 -25.54 -11.37
C GLU A 74 -5.08 -26.72 -12.09
N ARG A 75 -6.31 -26.55 -12.57
CA ARG A 75 -7.05 -27.56 -13.36
C ARG A 75 -6.72 -27.53 -14.86
N GLY A 76 -5.89 -26.59 -15.33
CA GLY A 76 -5.55 -26.42 -16.74
C GLY A 76 -6.70 -25.86 -17.58
N GLU A 77 -7.63 -25.12 -16.97
CA GLU A 77 -8.82 -24.52 -17.62
C GLU A 77 -8.55 -23.10 -18.15
N THR A 78 -7.31 -22.62 -18.07
CA THR A 78 -6.93 -21.30 -18.59
C THR A 78 -6.73 -21.32 -20.10
N VAL A 79 -7.08 -20.22 -20.75
CA VAL A 79 -6.85 -20.00 -22.18
C VAL A 79 -5.69 -19.03 -22.42
N SER A 80 -5.17 -19.01 -23.64
CA SER A 80 -4.17 -18.02 -24.04
C SER A 80 -4.78 -16.61 -24.13
N ALA A 81 -3.94 -15.59 -24.05
CA ALA A 81 -4.39 -14.20 -24.17
C ALA A 81 -4.98 -13.91 -25.58
N GLU A 82 -4.44 -14.53 -26.62
CA GLU A 82 -4.92 -14.39 -28.00
C GLU A 82 -6.32 -15.01 -28.14
N GLU A 83 -6.49 -16.24 -27.68
CA GLU A 83 -7.79 -16.92 -27.68
C GLU A 83 -8.84 -16.20 -26.82
N ALA A 84 -8.44 -15.61 -25.69
CA ALA A 84 -9.34 -14.83 -24.85
C ALA A 84 -9.82 -13.55 -25.55
N ARG A 85 -8.93 -12.85 -26.27
CA ARG A 85 -9.27 -11.64 -27.02
C ARG A 85 -10.23 -11.97 -28.16
N GLU A 86 -10.02 -13.09 -28.85
CA GLU A 86 -10.92 -13.55 -29.92
C GLU A 86 -12.32 -13.85 -29.40
N ARG A 87 -12.41 -14.61 -28.31
CA ARG A 87 -13.71 -14.92 -27.68
C ARG A 87 -14.45 -13.68 -27.18
N LEU A 88 -13.73 -12.62 -26.81
CA LEU A 88 -14.30 -11.38 -26.28
C LEU A 88 -14.48 -10.29 -27.35
N GLY A 89 -14.06 -10.54 -28.60
CA GLY A 89 -14.12 -9.55 -29.69
C GLY A 89 -13.19 -8.36 -29.46
N LEU A 90 -11.99 -8.59 -28.90
CA LEU A 90 -10.98 -7.58 -28.57
C LEU A 90 -9.74 -7.66 -29.47
N ASP A 91 -9.92 -8.20 -30.68
CA ASP A 91 -8.87 -8.44 -31.67
C ASP A 91 -8.68 -7.28 -32.67
N ASP A 92 -9.60 -6.30 -32.64
CA ASP A 92 -9.56 -5.09 -33.47
C ASP A 92 -8.67 -3.98 -32.87
#